data_AF-A0A0F9J5D5-F1
#
_entry.id   AF-A0A0F9J5D5-F1
#
_cell.length_a   1.000
_cell.length_b   1.000
_cell.length_c   1.000
_cell.angle_alpha   90.00
_cell.angle_beta   90.00
_cell.angle_gamma   90.00
#
_symmetry.space_group_name_H-M   'P 1'
#
loop_
_entity.id
_entity.type
_entity.pdbx_description
1 polymer ?
#
loop_
_entity_poly.entity_id
_entity_poly.type
_entity_poly.pdbx_seq_one_letter_code
_entity_poly.pdbx_strand_id
1 'polypeptide(L)'
;MKLDNLAITIYVDETGARIEVRDNDAAVRFLDIKMTAAQFTAALGRQGHVECVGEVYGLDRVGMRREQQDFTFKVLSTDKGVYGDDRRDLARRAALVGCPVGWEPQLYFGSQDSFFFKGKELWARTKRYRWVPLDAESNGT
;
A
#
# COMPACT_ATOMS: atom_id res chain seq x y z
N MET A 1 13.78 -8.20 13.27
CA MET A 1 13.48 -6.99 12.48
C MET A 1 13.37 -5.82 13.44
N LYS A 2 14.03 -4.70 13.15
CA LYS A 2 13.92 -3.45 13.92
C LYS A 2 13.14 -2.45 13.07
N LEU A 3 12.22 -1.72 13.67
CA LEU A 3 11.42 -0.69 12.99
C LEU A 3 11.76 0.66 13.62
N ASP A 4 12.42 1.52 12.85
CA ASP A 4 12.94 2.79 13.35
C ASP A 4 11.96 3.97 13.13
N ASN A 5 11.01 3.85 12.20
CA ASN A 5 10.02 4.88 11.87
C ASN A 5 8.58 4.44 12.22
N LEU A 6 8.37 4.10 13.50
CA LEU A 6 7.05 3.77 14.01
C LEU A 6 6.32 5.00 14.54
N ALA A 7 5.01 5.05 14.33
CA ALA A 7 4.11 5.96 14.99
C ALA A 7 3.05 5.20 15.79
N ILE A 8 2.76 5.69 16.99
CA ILE A 8 1.65 5.22 17.81
C ILE A 8 0.64 6.36 17.91
N THR A 9 -0.62 6.08 17.64
CA THR A 9 -1.72 7.01 17.87
C THR A 9 -2.66 6.42 18.90
N ILE A 10 -3.03 7.21 19.90
CA ILE A 10 -3.99 6.82 20.93
C ILE A 10 -5.18 7.76 20.84
N TYR A 11 -6.34 7.21 20.50
CA TYR A 11 -7.62 7.91 20.53
C TYR A 11 -8.32 7.54 21.83
N VAL A 12 -8.81 8.53 22.57
CA VAL A 12 -9.54 8.32 23.82
C VAL A 12 -10.84 9.11 23.77
N ASP A 13 -11.92 8.43 24.11
CA ASP A 13 -13.25 9.02 24.27
C ASP A 13 -13.96 8.41 25.49
N GLU A 14 -15.23 8.73 25.67
CA GLU A 14 -16.05 8.21 26.78
C GLU A 14 -16.30 6.70 26.71
N THR A 15 -16.15 6.07 25.54
CA THR A 15 -16.38 4.63 25.34
C THR A 15 -15.13 3.81 25.64
N GLY A 16 -13.95 4.40 25.50
CA GLY A 16 -12.69 3.79 25.86
C GLY A 16 -11.50 4.36 25.10
N ALA A 17 -10.60 3.48 24.69
CA ALA A 17 -9.40 3.85 23.97
C ALA A 17 -9.15 2.95 22.75
N ARG A 18 -8.60 3.54 21.71
CA ARG A 18 -8.11 2.86 20.52
C ARG A 18 -6.64 3.19 20.31
N ILE A 19 -5.81 2.17 20.23
CA ILE A 19 -4.36 2.32 20.04
C ILE A 19 -4.02 1.76 18.65
N GLU A 20 -3.47 2.62 17.80
CA GLU A 20 -3.01 2.25 16.47
C GLU A 20 -1.49 2.30 16.40
N VAL A 21 -0.88 1.26 15.84
CA VAL A 21 0.56 1.26 15.52
C VAL A 21 0.74 1.23 14.01
N ARG A 22 1.54 2.18 13.52
CA ARG A 22 1.84 2.38 12.12
C ARG A 22 3.34 2.27 11.86
N ASP A 23 3.68 1.55 10.81
CA ASP A 23 4.97 1.63 10.15
C ASP A 23 4.89 2.71 9.07
N ASN A 24 5.61 3.81 9.25
CA ASN A 24 5.58 4.94 8.33
C ASN A 24 6.37 4.65 7.05
N ASP A 25 7.42 3.83 7.12
CA ASP A 25 8.23 3.47 5.95
C ASP A 25 7.42 2.60 4.99
N ALA A 26 6.65 1.66 5.53
CA ALA A 26 5.69 0.86 4.77
C ALA A 26 4.39 1.61 4.45
N ALA A 27 4.14 2.72 5.16
CA ALA A 27 2.86 3.43 5.20
C ALA A 27 1.67 2.52 5.56
N VAL A 28 1.87 1.54 6.45
CA VAL A 28 0.87 0.56 6.88
C VAL A 28 0.55 0.73 8.37
N ARG A 29 -0.73 0.86 8.71
CA ARG A 29 -1.23 0.63 10.08
C ARG A 29 -1.39 -0.86 10.27
N PHE A 30 -0.55 -1.47 11.12
CA PHE A 30 -0.49 -2.92 11.23
C PHE A 30 -1.07 -3.49 12.53
N LEU A 31 -1.33 -2.65 13.53
CA LEU A 31 -1.96 -3.06 14.77
C LEU A 31 -3.01 -2.02 15.18
N ASP A 32 -4.19 -2.50 15.56
CA ASP A 32 -5.30 -1.72 16.08
C ASP A 32 -5.87 -2.43 17.31
N ILE A 33 -5.68 -1.84 18.49
CA ILE A 33 -6.15 -2.38 19.77
C ILE A 33 -7.32 -1.54 20.24
N LYS A 34 -8.43 -2.20 20.56
CA LYS A 34 -9.62 -1.56 21.14
C LYS A 34 -9.74 -1.98 22.61
N MET A 35 -9.90 -0.98 23.48
CA MET A 35 -10.04 -1.14 24.92
C MET A 35 -11.28 -0.40 25.39
N THR A 36 -12.04 -1.00 26.29
CA THR A 36 -13.07 -0.30 27.05
C THR A 36 -12.44 0.71 28.02
N ALA A 37 -13.21 1.69 28.49
CA ALA A 37 -12.74 2.67 29.48
C ALA A 37 -12.17 2.01 30.76
N ALA A 38 -12.80 0.92 31.24
CA ALA A 38 -12.34 0.18 32.41
C ALA A 38 -10.98 -0.49 32.16
N GLN A 39 -10.82 -1.14 31.00
CA GLN A 39 -9.57 -1.77 30.58
C GLN A 39 -8.44 -0.73 30.42
N PHE A 40 -8.73 0.40 29.77
CA PHE A 40 -7.73 1.45 29.58
C PHE A 40 -7.29 2.07 30.90
N THR A 41 -8.23 2.33 31.82
CA THR A 41 -7.93 2.84 33.16
C THR A 41 -7.10 1.84 33.99
N ALA A 42 -7.45 0.55 33.92
CA ALA A 42 -6.68 -0.52 34.57
C ALA A 42 -5.24 -0.58 34.05
N ALA A 43 -5.04 -0.41 32.73
CA ALA A 43 -3.71 -0.38 32.12
C ALA A 43 -2.89 0.84 32.58
N LEU A 44 -3.51 2.01 32.74
CA LEU A 44 -2.84 3.21 33.30
C LEU A 44 -2.47 3.01 34.78
N GLY A 45 -3.27 2.22 35.52
CA GLY A 45 -3.06 1.90 36.93
C GLY A 45 -1.89 0.95 37.22
N ARG A 46 -1.05 0.62 36.23
CA ARG A 46 0.05 -0.35 36.33
C ARG A 46 -0.40 -1.77 36.67
N GLN A 47 -1.66 -2.14 36.43
CA GLN A 47 -2.00 -3.55 36.37
C GLN A 47 -1.25 -4.15 35.18
N GLY A 48 -0.36 -5.11 35.45
CA GLY A 48 0.65 -5.58 34.50
C GLY A 48 0.10 -6.30 33.27
N HIS A 49 -1.22 -6.53 33.21
CA HIS A 49 -1.87 -7.21 32.10
C HIS A 49 -3.36 -6.86 32.05
N VAL A 50 -3.85 -6.46 30.88
CA VAL A 50 -5.27 -6.23 30.62
C VAL A 50 -5.64 -6.96 29.34
N GLU A 51 -6.60 -7.87 29.42
CA GLU A 51 -7.12 -8.54 28.23
C GLU A 51 -7.86 -7.53 27.34
N CYS A 52 -7.55 -7.53 26.05
CA CYS A 52 -8.15 -6.66 25.05
C CYS A 52 -8.21 -7.36 23.69
N VAL A 53 -8.96 -6.77 22.75
CA VAL A 53 -9.08 -7.29 21.39
C VAL A 53 -8.23 -6.42 20.46
N GLY A 54 -7.41 -7.07 19.65
CA GLY A 54 -6.58 -6.44 18.64
C GLY A 54 -6.84 -7.00 17.25
N GLU A 55 -6.77 -6.13 16.25
CA GLU A 55 -6.80 -6.49 14.84
C GLU A 55 -5.44 -6.18 14.22
N VAL A 56 -5.01 -7.06 13.32
CA VAL A 56 -3.68 -7.00 12.70
C VAL A 56 -3.84 -6.97 11.18
N TYR A 57 -3.11 -6.07 10.54
CA TYR A 57 -3.24 -5.83 9.09
C TYR A 57 -1.86 -5.69 8.43
N GLY A 58 -1.74 -6.16 7.19
CA GLY A 58 -0.55 -5.87 6.36
C GLY A 58 0.80 -6.25 6.97
N LEU A 59 0.85 -7.29 7.83
CA LEU A 59 2.09 -7.75 8.46
C LEU A 59 3.17 -8.14 7.45
N ASP A 60 2.76 -8.62 6.28
CA ASP A 60 3.62 -8.96 5.15
C ASP A 60 4.43 -7.77 4.62
N ARG A 61 4.06 -6.53 5.00
CA ARG A 61 4.69 -5.29 4.52
C ARG A 61 5.44 -4.53 5.61
N VAL A 62 5.32 -4.93 6.87
CA VAL A 62 5.99 -4.26 7.98
C VAL A 62 7.51 -4.42 7.83
N GLY A 63 8.25 -3.32 7.97
CA GLY A 63 9.70 -3.25 7.73
C GLY A 63 10.09 -3.24 6.26
N MET A 64 9.14 -3.00 5.35
CA MET A 64 9.39 -2.88 3.92
C MET A 64 9.19 -1.44 3.43
N ARG A 65 9.86 -1.09 2.35
CA ARG A 65 9.59 0.13 1.56
C ARG A 65 9.00 -0.24 0.21
N ARG A 66 8.16 0.65 -0.32
CA ARG A 66 7.61 0.50 -1.67
C ARG A 66 8.55 1.14 -2.69
N GLU A 67 9.25 0.31 -3.45
CA GLU A 67 9.98 0.78 -4.64
C GLU A 67 8.97 1.01 -5.78
N GLN A 68 9.10 2.12 -6.51
CA GLN A 68 8.17 2.49 -7.57
C GLN A 68 8.94 2.92 -8.83
N GLN A 69 8.52 2.42 -9.99
CA GLN A 69 9.14 2.71 -11.28
C GLN A 69 8.08 3.01 -12.34
N ASP A 70 8.47 3.74 -13.39
CA ASP A 70 7.64 3.88 -14.58
C ASP A 70 7.53 2.57 -15.33
N PHE A 71 6.33 2.29 -15.83
CA PHE A 71 6.02 1.10 -16.60
C PHE A 71 5.21 1.47 -17.83
N THR A 72 5.81 1.22 -18.99
CA THR A 72 5.23 1.50 -20.30
C THR A 72 5.09 0.20 -21.07
N PHE A 73 3.91 -0.03 -21.64
CA PHE A 73 3.61 -1.28 -22.35
C PHE A 73 2.64 -1.02 -23.52
N LYS A 74 2.67 -1.93 -24.49
CA LYS A 74 1.77 -1.89 -25.64
C LYS A 74 0.39 -2.42 -25.23
N VAL A 75 -0.65 -1.68 -25.56
CA VAL A 75 -2.04 -2.14 -25.38
C VAL A 75 -2.41 -2.92 -26.65
N LEU A 76 -2.69 -4.22 -26.50
CA LEU A 76 -3.13 -5.06 -27.60
C LEU A 76 -4.57 -4.66 -27.97
N SER A 77 -4.70 -3.66 -28.85
CA SER A 77 -5.96 -3.24 -29.45
C SER A 77 -6.12 -3.92 -30.80
N THR A 78 -7.21 -4.65 -30.97
CA THR A 78 -7.70 -5.07 -32.29
C THR A 78 -8.43 -3.88 -32.91
N ASP A 79 -7.73 -3.17 -33.78
CA ASP A 79 -8.24 -2.12 -34.66
C ASP A 79 -8.82 -0.84 -34.04
N LYS A 80 -8.88 0.19 -34.89
CA LYS A 80 -9.24 1.58 -34.59
C LYS A 80 -10.71 1.69 -34.19
N GLY A 81 -11.04 1.46 -32.92
CA GLY A 81 -12.42 1.61 -32.46
C GLY A 81 -12.68 1.43 -30.96
N VAL A 82 -11.64 1.18 -30.15
CA VAL A 82 -11.83 0.94 -28.72
C VAL A 82 -12.04 2.28 -27.98
N TYR A 83 -13.27 2.51 -27.52
CA TYR A 83 -13.65 3.69 -26.73
C TYR A 83 -13.30 3.52 -25.24
N GLY A 84 -13.40 4.62 -24.47
CA GLY A 84 -12.69 4.87 -23.22
C GLY A 84 -12.64 3.74 -22.17
N ASP A 85 -13.76 3.09 -21.86
CA ASP A 85 -13.81 2.08 -20.79
C ASP A 85 -13.19 0.74 -21.21
N ASP A 86 -13.48 0.28 -22.44
CA ASP A 86 -12.83 -0.91 -23.01
C ASP A 86 -11.31 -0.73 -23.10
N ARG A 87 -10.86 0.50 -23.40
CA ARG A 87 -9.44 0.84 -23.48
C ARG A 87 -8.73 0.69 -22.13
N ARG A 88 -9.39 1.08 -21.04
CA ARG A 88 -8.86 0.93 -19.68
C ARG A 88 -8.78 -0.53 -19.27
N ASP A 89 -9.78 -1.34 -19.61
CA ASP A 89 -9.76 -2.77 -19.31
C ASP A 89 -8.72 -3.55 -20.10
N LEU A 90 -8.51 -3.20 -21.37
CA LEU A 90 -7.38 -3.73 -22.14
C LEU A 90 -6.04 -3.35 -21.53
N ALA A 91 -5.88 -2.10 -21.08
CA ALA A 91 -4.64 -1.66 -20.44
C ALA A 91 -4.39 -2.36 -19.10
N ARG A 92 -5.43 -2.58 -18.27
CA ARG A 92 -5.31 -3.35 -17.02
C ARG A 92 -4.82 -4.77 -17.30
N ARG A 93 -5.42 -5.46 -18.26
CA ARG A 93 -5.01 -6.82 -18.65
C ARG A 93 -3.58 -6.85 -19.20
N ALA A 94 -3.25 -5.93 -20.11
CA ALA A 94 -1.91 -5.84 -20.67
C ALA A 94 -0.86 -5.49 -19.61
N ALA A 95 -1.20 -4.65 -18.62
CA ALA A 95 -0.32 -4.33 -17.51
C ALA A 95 -0.04 -5.57 -16.65
N LEU A 96 -1.07 -6.34 -16.29
CA LEU A 96 -0.93 -7.56 -15.49
C LEU A 96 -0.06 -8.62 -16.19
N VAL A 97 -0.22 -8.78 -17.50
CA VAL A 97 0.56 -9.74 -18.30
C VAL A 97 2.00 -9.27 -18.55
N GLY A 98 2.18 -7.98 -18.84
CA GLY A 98 3.48 -7.42 -19.19
C GLY A 98 4.35 -7.00 -18.00
N CYS A 99 3.81 -7.01 -16.78
CA CYS A 99 4.58 -6.64 -15.60
C CYS A 99 5.59 -7.74 -15.25
N PRO A 100 6.88 -7.41 -15.05
CA PRO A 100 7.87 -8.40 -14.68
C PRO A 100 7.54 -9.12 -13.37
N VAL A 101 8.01 -10.36 -13.23
CA VAL A 101 7.89 -11.13 -12.00
C VAL A 101 8.46 -10.35 -10.81
N GLY A 102 7.73 -10.36 -9.69
CA GLY A 102 8.09 -9.63 -8.48
C GLY A 102 7.73 -8.14 -8.49
N TRP A 103 7.06 -7.66 -9.54
CA TRP A 103 6.49 -6.31 -9.61
C TRP A 103 4.98 -6.37 -9.79
N GLU A 104 4.28 -5.40 -9.22
CA GLU A 104 2.84 -5.20 -9.36
C GLU A 104 2.55 -3.89 -10.09
N PRO A 105 1.72 -3.87 -11.14
CA PRO A 105 1.36 -2.65 -11.83
C PRO A 105 0.24 -1.90 -11.10
N GLN A 106 0.27 -0.57 -11.12
CA GLN A 106 -0.88 0.24 -10.75
C GLN A 106 -1.94 0.18 -11.86
N LEU A 107 -3.17 -0.15 -11.48
CA LEU A 107 -4.28 -0.41 -12.42
C LEU A 107 -5.18 0.82 -12.66
N TYR A 108 -4.73 1.99 -12.21
CA TYR A 108 -5.43 3.25 -12.42
C TYR A 108 -5.00 3.90 -13.74
N PHE A 109 -5.91 3.90 -14.72
CA PHE A 109 -5.73 4.51 -16.05
C PHE A 109 -6.71 5.67 -16.28
N GLY A 110 -7.00 6.43 -15.23
CA GLY A 110 -7.89 7.59 -15.27
C GLY A 110 -7.21 8.89 -15.70
N SER A 111 -5.88 8.96 -15.64
CA SER A 111 -5.12 10.17 -16.00
C SER A 111 -5.13 10.41 -17.51
N GLN A 112 -5.17 11.69 -17.91
CA GLN A 112 -5.10 12.14 -19.31
C GLN A 112 -3.90 11.53 -20.05
N ASP A 113 -2.82 11.36 -19.31
CA ASP A 113 -1.51 10.91 -19.79
C ASP A 113 -1.32 9.40 -19.77
N SER A 114 -2.35 8.64 -19.41
CA SER A 114 -2.24 7.18 -19.26
C SER A 114 -2.08 6.47 -20.60
N PHE A 115 -2.45 7.11 -21.71
CA PHE A 115 -2.50 6.53 -23.06
C PHE A 115 -1.85 7.43 -24.08
N PHE A 116 -1.10 6.86 -25.01
CA PHE A 116 -0.45 7.60 -26.08
C PHE A 116 -0.16 6.67 -27.27
N PHE A 117 0.02 7.26 -28.45
CA PHE A 117 0.33 6.50 -29.66
C PHE A 117 1.83 6.55 -29.98
N LYS A 118 2.41 5.41 -30.33
CA LYS A 118 3.71 5.33 -31.00
C LYS A 118 3.47 4.81 -32.42
N GLY A 119 3.44 5.71 -33.39
CA GLY A 119 3.01 5.40 -34.76
C GLY A 119 1.55 4.97 -34.80
N LYS A 120 1.27 3.72 -35.19
CA LYS A 120 -0.10 3.15 -35.26
C LYS A 120 -0.48 2.36 -34.01
N GLU A 121 0.43 2.20 -33.07
CA GLU A 121 0.23 1.36 -31.89
C GLU A 121 -0.25 2.20 -30.71
N LEU A 122 -1.25 1.70 -29.99
CA LEU A 122 -1.67 2.26 -28.72
C LEU A 122 -0.77 1.74 -27.60
N TRP A 123 -0.20 2.66 -26.84
CA TRP A 123 0.61 2.38 -25.67
C TRP A 123 -0.05 2.96 -24.44
N ALA A 124 0.26 2.38 -23.29
CA ALA A 124 -0.14 2.90 -21.99
C ALA A 124 1.08 3.04 -21.09
N ARG A 125 1.00 4.01 -20.18
CA ARG A 125 1.95 4.19 -19.09
C ARG A 125 1.23 4.14 -17.75
N THR A 126 1.88 3.51 -16.79
CA THR A 126 1.48 3.48 -15.39
C THR A 126 2.75 3.40 -14.54
N LYS A 127 2.59 3.32 -13.22
CA LYS A 127 3.67 2.98 -12.31
C LYS A 127 3.57 1.50 -11.96
N ARG A 128 4.70 0.85 -11.76
CA ARG A 128 4.78 -0.47 -11.11
C ARG A 128 5.48 -0.33 -9.78
N TYR A 129 5.18 -1.20 -8.85
CA TYR A 129 5.81 -1.20 -7.54
C TYR A 129 6.16 -2.61 -7.07
N ARG A 130 7.07 -2.68 -6.11
CA ARG A 130 7.34 -3.88 -5.33
C ARG A 130 7.69 -3.50 -3.90
N TRP A 131 7.49 -4.44 -2.98
CA TRP A 131 7.95 -4.29 -1.61
C TRP A 131 9.36 -4.85 -1.49
N VAL A 132 10.25 -4.08 -0.91
CA VAL A 132 11.62 -4.51 -0.62
C VAL A 132 11.91 -4.26 0.86
N PRO A 133 12.68 -5.12 1.53
CA PRO A 133 13.11 -4.86 2.90
C PRO A 133 13.81 -3.50 3.01
N LEU A 134 13.62 -2.83 4.15
CA LEU A 134 14.47 -1.71 4.53
C LEU A 134 15.86 -2.27 4.86
N ASP A 135 16.83 -2.08 3.97
CA ASP A 135 18.22 -2.49 4.22
C ASP A 135 18.74 -1.74 5.45
N ALA A 136 19.39 -2.47 6.37
CA ALA A 136 19.91 -1.95 7.63
C ALA A 136 20.99 -0.86 7.48
N GLU A 137 21.47 -0.58 6.26
CA GLU A 137 22.61 0.30 5.98
C GLU A 137 22.27 1.64 5.33
N SER A 138 20.99 1.98 5.10
CA SER A 138 20.64 3.25 4.41
C SER A 138 20.69 4.51 5.30
N ASN A 139 20.97 4.39 6.60
CA ASN A 139 20.97 5.52 7.54
C ASN A 139 22.40 6.00 7.87
N GLY A 140 23.18 6.29 6.84
CA GLY A 140 24.54 6.79 6.97
C GLY A 140 24.88 7.90 5.98
N THR A 141 24.22 9.05 6.11
CA THR A 141 24.75 10.38 5.70
C THR A 141 23.98 11.48 6.42
#